data_AF-A0A0P6W438-F1
#
_entry.id   AF-A0A0P6W438-F1
#
_cell.length_a   1.000
_cell.length_b   1.000
_cell.length_c   1.000
_cell.angle_alpha   90.00
_cell.angle_beta   90.00
_cell.angle_gamma   90.00
#
_symmetry.space_group_name_H-M   'P 1'
#
loop_
_entity.id
_entity.type
_entity.pdbx_description
1 polymer ?
#
loop_
_entity_poly.entity_id
_entity_poly.type
_entity_poly.pdbx_seq_one_letter_code
_entity_poly.pdbx_strand_id
1 'polypeptide(L)'
;MADRIADDETERDGFDPLTDLFFGMGAICLLAVLMILPSVGVAAVQERARLKSLAEVLALAEYRVDGAAADAILAGPDGLALVDPAPAGSSAETVERIGADAIADHPGLADRLARARRDGRAVLLLIEPGGEDTAFALEPVLAARGPQEIRQVRLDRACSFAERPDLAAACRTRRTGDREGRP
;
A
#
# COMPACT_ATOMS: atom_id res chain seq x y z
N MET A 1 -3.09 61.15 64.32
CA MET A 1 -2.90 62.01 63.13
C MET A 1 -1.46 61.80 62.67
N ALA A 2 -1.29 60.87 61.73
CA ALA A 2 -0.09 60.43 60.99
C ALA A 2 -0.54 59.10 60.33
N ASP A 3 -1.22 59.12 59.17
CA ASP A 3 -0.69 59.27 57.80
C ASP A 3 0.33 58.14 57.46
N ARG A 4 -0.14 57.08 56.77
CA ARG A 4 0.27 56.63 55.41
C ARG A 4 1.80 56.47 55.28
N ILE A 5 2.32 55.38 54.73
CA ILE A 5 2.17 54.96 53.33
C ILE A 5 2.34 53.44 53.27
N ALA A 6 1.45 52.78 52.53
CA ALA A 6 1.57 51.38 52.13
C ALA A 6 2.64 51.29 51.03
N ASP A 7 3.64 50.46 51.25
CA ASP A 7 4.58 50.04 50.19
C ASP A 7 3.83 49.13 49.21
N ASP A 8 3.33 49.76 48.16
CA ASP A 8 2.89 49.10 46.93
C ASP A 8 4.15 48.92 46.06
N GLU A 9 4.94 47.88 46.36
CA GLU A 9 6.00 47.45 45.46
C GLU A 9 5.36 46.78 44.26
N THR A 10 5.12 47.59 43.22
CA THR A 10 4.76 47.15 41.87
C THR A 10 5.70 46.04 41.41
N GLU A 11 5.19 44.83 41.43
CA GLU A 11 5.73 43.63 40.77
C GLU A 11 5.88 43.97 39.28
N ARG A 12 7.08 44.41 38.90
CA ARG A 12 7.46 44.57 37.49
C ARG A 12 7.63 43.18 36.92
N ASP A 13 6.58 42.66 36.31
CA ASP A 13 6.66 41.53 35.38
C ASP A 13 7.72 41.86 34.32
N GLY A 14 8.90 41.29 34.54
CA GLY A 14 10.08 41.51 33.73
C GLY A 14 9.90 40.81 32.39
N PHE A 15 9.68 41.61 31.36
CA PHE A 15 9.84 41.18 29.98
C PHE A 15 11.31 40.78 29.79
N ASP A 16 11.61 39.49 29.80
CA ASP A 16 12.93 38.97 29.50
C ASP A 16 12.98 38.64 27.98
N PRO A 17 13.54 39.54 27.16
CA PRO A 17 13.45 39.44 25.71
C PRO A 17 14.14 38.19 25.16
N LEU A 18 15.10 37.61 25.90
CA LEU A 18 15.77 36.39 25.50
C LEU A 18 14.85 35.18 25.71
N THR A 19 14.23 35.12 26.88
CA THR A 19 13.33 34.01 27.28
C THR A 19 12.07 34.01 26.42
N ASP A 20 11.49 35.17 26.12
CA ASP A 20 10.34 35.30 25.22
C ASP A 20 10.66 34.91 23.78
N LEU A 21 11.87 35.21 23.29
CA LEU A 21 12.32 34.81 21.95
C LEU A 21 12.44 33.28 21.84
N PHE A 22 13.03 32.64 22.84
CA PHE A 22 13.16 31.17 22.86
C PHE A 22 11.80 30.48 22.98
N PHE A 23 10.88 31.03 23.78
CA PHE A 23 9.51 30.53 23.85
C PHE A 23 8.77 30.66 22.52
N GLY A 24 8.88 31.81 21.85
CA GLY A 24 8.29 32.03 20.53
C GLY A 24 8.85 31.07 19.48
N MET A 25 10.17 30.88 19.44
CA MET A 25 10.81 29.96 18.50
C MET A 25 10.45 28.51 18.79
N GLY A 26 10.38 28.11 20.07
CA GLY A 26 9.92 26.79 20.49
C GLY A 26 8.47 26.52 20.06
N ALA A 27 7.57 27.49 20.24
CA ALA A 27 6.18 27.39 19.83
C ALA A 27 6.02 27.26 18.30
N ILE A 28 6.81 28.01 17.51
CA ILE A 28 6.82 27.92 16.05
C ILE A 28 7.34 26.55 15.59
N CYS A 29 8.42 26.04 16.19
CA CYS A 29 8.95 24.70 15.89
C CYS A 29 7.94 23.61 16.24
N LEU A 30 7.27 23.70 17.40
CA LEU A 30 6.23 22.75 17.81
C LEU A 30 5.05 22.77 16.83
N LEU A 31 4.60 23.97 16.42
CA LEU A 31 3.52 24.14 15.46
C LEU A 31 3.90 23.55 14.09
N ALA A 32 5.15 23.76 13.63
CA ALA A 32 5.65 23.20 12.39
C ALA A 32 5.68 21.67 12.43
N VAL A 33 6.14 21.07 13.52
CA VAL A 33 6.13 19.62 13.72
C VAL A 33 4.69 19.08 13.73
N LEU A 34 3.78 19.74 14.44
CA LEU A 34 2.36 19.36 14.51
C LEU A 34 1.61 19.56 13.20
N MET A 35 2.06 20.46 12.31
CA MET A 35 1.49 20.64 10.97
C MET A 35 2.01 19.58 9.99
N ILE A 36 3.28 19.17 10.12
CA ILE A 36 3.90 18.19 9.22
C ILE A 36 3.48 16.75 9.58
N LEU A 37 3.43 16.38 10.86
CA LEU A 37 3.13 15.01 11.29
C LEU A 37 1.75 14.44 10.85
N PRO A 38 0.61 15.16 10.96
CA PRO A 38 -0.69 14.57 10.64
C PRO A 38 -0.87 14.30 9.15
N SER A 39 -0.10 14.99 8.29
CA SER A 39 -0.17 14.78 6.83
C SER A 39 0.32 13.40 6.40
N VAL A 40 1.24 12.80 7.16
CA VAL A 40 1.83 11.49 6.83
C VAL A 40 0.91 10.33 7.27
N GLY A 41 0.20 10.51 8.38
CA GLY A 41 -0.71 9.48 8.92
C GLY A 41 -2.03 9.36 8.17
N VAL A 42 -2.63 10.47 7.73
CA VAL A 42 -3.94 10.45 7.07
C VAL A 42 -3.85 9.85 5.66
N ALA A 43 -2.79 10.18 4.91
CA ALA A 43 -2.55 9.59 3.60
C ALA A 43 -2.38 8.05 3.70
N ALA A 44 -1.53 7.57 4.60
CA ALA A 44 -1.28 6.14 4.78
C ALA A 44 -2.53 5.36 5.26
N VAL A 45 -3.36 5.95 6.12
CA VAL A 45 -4.61 5.32 6.59
C VAL A 45 -5.66 5.27 5.48
N GLN A 46 -5.80 6.35 4.70
CA GLN A 46 -6.75 6.41 3.59
C GLN A 46 -6.33 5.48 2.44
N GLU A 47 -5.03 5.38 2.19
CA GLU A 47 -4.44 4.44 1.24
C GLU A 47 -4.70 3.00 1.71
N ARG A 48 -4.44 2.65 2.97
CA ARG A 48 -4.77 1.33 3.54
C ARG A 48 -6.25 0.95 3.45
N ALA A 49 -7.16 1.90 3.71
CA ALA A 49 -8.59 1.66 3.55
C ALA A 49 -8.95 1.36 2.10
N ARG A 50 -8.28 2.03 1.15
CA ARG A 50 -8.45 1.78 -0.28
C ARG A 50 -7.86 0.45 -0.71
N LEU A 51 -6.69 0.04 -0.20
CA LEU A 51 -6.10 -1.29 -0.44
C LEU A 51 -7.06 -2.41 -0.01
N LYS A 52 -7.69 -2.23 1.16
CA LYS A 52 -8.71 -3.16 1.65
C LYS A 52 -9.90 -3.24 0.69
N SER A 53 -10.40 -2.10 0.23
CA SER A 53 -11.49 -2.07 -0.77
C SER A 53 -11.09 -2.67 -2.12
N LEU A 54 -9.83 -2.53 -2.54
CA LEU A 54 -9.37 -3.05 -3.82
C LEU A 54 -9.21 -4.57 -3.78
N ALA A 55 -8.58 -5.11 -2.73
CA ALA A 55 -8.48 -6.56 -2.56
C ALA A 55 -9.87 -7.24 -2.48
N GLU A 56 -10.84 -6.60 -1.82
CA GLU A 56 -12.24 -7.07 -1.76
C GLU A 56 -12.92 -7.00 -3.13
N VAL A 57 -12.81 -5.87 -3.85
CA VAL A 57 -13.33 -5.76 -5.22
C VAL A 57 -12.68 -6.77 -6.16
N LEU A 58 -11.39 -7.03 -5.98
CA LEU A 58 -10.67 -8.00 -6.77
C LEU A 58 -11.09 -9.45 -6.42
N ALA A 59 -11.54 -9.73 -5.19
CA ALA A 59 -12.04 -11.05 -4.80
C ALA A 59 -13.36 -11.43 -5.49
N LEU A 60 -14.13 -10.43 -5.92
CA LEU A 60 -15.41 -10.60 -6.59
C LEU A 60 -15.29 -10.87 -8.10
N ALA A 61 -14.09 -10.68 -8.68
CA ALA A 61 -13.87 -10.79 -10.12
C ALA A 61 -13.26 -12.13 -10.52
N GLU A 62 -13.78 -12.72 -11.61
CA GLU A 62 -13.09 -13.80 -12.31
C GLU A 62 -12.01 -13.22 -13.24
N TYR A 63 -10.75 -13.60 -12.99
CA TYR A 63 -9.64 -13.18 -13.84
C TYR A 63 -9.45 -14.13 -15.01
N ARG A 64 -9.25 -13.55 -16.20
CA ARG A 64 -8.86 -14.28 -17.38
C ARG A 64 -7.63 -13.67 -18.04
N VAL A 65 -6.68 -14.52 -18.41
CA VAL A 65 -5.52 -14.18 -19.24
C VAL A 65 -5.67 -14.96 -20.54
N ASP A 66 -5.70 -14.27 -21.67
CA ASP A 66 -5.86 -14.88 -23.00
C ASP A 66 -7.08 -15.83 -23.10
N GLY A 67 -8.14 -15.53 -22.34
CA GLY A 67 -9.39 -16.31 -22.28
C GLY A 67 -9.39 -17.47 -21.28
N ALA A 68 -8.25 -17.80 -20.66
CA ALA A 68 -8.14 -18.85 -19.64
C ALA A 68 -8.21 -18.27 -18.22
N ALA A 69 -8.78 -19.03 -17.27
CA ALA A 69 -8.90 -18.60 -15.87
C ALA A 69 -7.51 -18.41 -15.22
N ALA A 70 -7.30 -17.26 -14.61
CA ALA A 70 -6.04 -16.88 -13.97
C ALA A 70 -6.22 -16.73 -12.46
N ASP A 71 -5.16 -17.00 -11.70
CA ASP A 71 -5.09 -16.68 -10.27
C ASP A 71 -4.53 -15.26 -10.10
N ALA A 72 -5.22 -14.42 -9.33
CA ALA A 72 -4.78 -13.06 -9.05
C ALA A 72 -3.97 -12.98 -7.75
N ILE A 73 -2.86 -12.25 -7.82
CA ILE A 73 -2.03 -11.88 -6.67
C ILE A 73 -1.88 -10.37 -6.69
N LEU A 74 -2.15 -9.72 -5.56
CA LEU A 74 -1.99 -8.28 -5.40
C LEU A 74 -0.70 -7.99 -4.64
N ALA A 75 0.19 -7.20 -5.22
CA ALA A 75 1.38 -6.68 -4.56
C ALA A 75 1.14 -5.25 -4.14
N GLY A 76 1.04 -5.04 -2.83
CA GLY A 76 0.86 -3.75 -2.19
C GLY A 76 2.10 -3.29 -1.43
N PRO A 77 2.09 -2.05 -0.92
CA PRO A 77 3.21 -1.49 -0.16
C PRO A 77 3.45 -2.20 1.18
N ASP A 78 2.41 -2.78 1.78
CA ASP A 78 2.50 -3.50 3.05
C ASP A 78 2.75 -5.02 2.86
N GLY A 79 2.79 -5.53 1.61
CA GLY A 79 2.99 -6.94 1.31
C GLY A 79 2.03 -7.49 0.24
N LEU A 80 1.92 -8.82 0.17
CA LEU A 80 1.05 -9.51 -0.80
C LEU A 80 -0.35 -9.74 -0.24
N ALA A 81 -1.37 -9.57 -1.09
CA ALA A 81 -2.70 -10.09 -0.85
C ALA A 81 -3.00 -11.20 -1.86
N LEU A 82 -3.28 -12.39 -1.33
CA LEU A 82 -3.75 -13.54 -2.07
C LEU A 82 -5.27 -13.47 -2.14
N VAL A 83 -5.79 -13.35 -3.36
CA VAL A 83 -7.20 -13.16 -3.63
C VAL A 83 -7.78 -14.47 -4.17
N ASP A 84 -8.46 -15.23 -3.33
CA ASP A 84 -9.19 -16.41 -3.80
C ASP A 84 -10.60 -16.02 -4.23
N PRO A 85 -11.01 -16.29 -5.49
CA PRO A 85 -12.37 -16.06 -5.91
C PRO A 85 -13.28 -16.94 -5.06
N ALA A 86 -14.27 -16.33 -4.40
CA ALA A 86 -15.19 -17.07 -3.56
C ALA A 86 -15.91 -18.15 -4.40
N PRO A 87 -16.01 -19.40 -3.93
CA PRO A 87 -16.81 -20.41 -4.62
C PRO A 87 -18.26 -19.92 -4.70
N ALA A 88 -18.90 -20.12 -5.87
CA ALA A 88 -20.26 -19.66 -6.12
C ALA A 88 -21.21 -20.10 -4.98
N GLY A 89 -21.73 -19.14 -4.22
CA GLY A 89 -22.61 -19.37 -3.06
C GLY A 89 -21.96 -19.20 -1.69
N SER A 90 -20.66 -18.91 -1.61
CA SER A 90 -19.97 -18.51 -0.37
C SER A 90 -19.87 -16.99 -0.29
N SER A 91 -20.34 -16.42 0.82
CA SER A 91 -20.12 -15.00 1.17
C SER A 91 -18.79 -14.76 1.92
N ALA A 92 -17.98 -15.80 2.10
CA ALA A 92 -16.69 -15.70 2.78
C ALA A 92 -15.57 -15.55 1.74
N GLU A 93 -15.27 -14.29 1.41
CA GLU A 93 -14.04 -13.90 0.71
C GLU A 93 -12.85 -14.19 1.63
N THR A 94 -11.86 -14.94 1.15
CA THR A 94 -10.61 -15.11 1.90
C THR A 94 -9.51 -14.33 1.20
N VAL A 95 -9.30 -13.11 1.67
CA VAL A 95 -8.10 -12.32 1.34
C VAL A 95 -7.04 -12.66 2.36
N GLU A 96 -6.09 -13.50 1.98
CA GLU A 96 -4.94 -13.81 2.82
C GLU A 96 -3.85 -12.76 2.58
N ARG A 97 -3.28 -12.21 3.66
CA ARG A 97 -2.24 -11.18 3.58
C ARG A 97 -0.91 -11.71 4.08
N ILE A 98 0.14 -11.46 3.31
CA ILE A 98 1.50 -11.89 3.58
C ILE A 98 2.37 -10.64 3.65
N GLY A 99 3.01 -10.40 4.79
CA GLY A 99 3.99 -9.32 4.93
C GLY A 99 5.14 -9.48 3.94
N ALA A 100 5.73 -8.36 3.48
CA ALA A 100 6.79 -8.38 2.48
C ALA A 100 8.02 -9.23 2.91
N ASP A 101 8.29 -9.28 4.21
CA ASP A 101 9.34 -10.07 4.86
C ASP A 101 9.05 -11.58 4.88
N ALA A 102 7.78 -11.97 4.83
CA ALA A 102 7.36 -13.37 4.89
C ALA A 102 7.16 -14.03 3.51
N ILE A 103 7.27 -13.29 2.41
CA ILE A 103 6.94 -13.76 1.05
C ILE A 103 7.70 -15.03 0.66
N ALA A 104 9.01 -15.06 0.91
CA ALA A 104 9.88 -16.15 0.44
C ALA A 104 9.56 -17.50 1.11
N ASP A 105 9.13 -17.45 2.37
CA ASP A 105 8.94 -18.63 3.22
C ASP A 105 7.46 -18.97 3.44
N HIS A 106 6.54 -18.22 2.83
CA HIS A 106 5.11 -18.42 3.05
C HIS A 106 4.61 -19.74 2.41
N PRO A 107 4.18 -20.74 3.20
CA PRO A 107 3.81 -22.05 2.66
C PRO A 107 2.57 -21.98 1.77
N GLY A 108 1.56 -21.16 2.15
CA GLY A 108 0.34 -20.99 1.36
C GLY A 108 0.57 -20.40 -0.03
N LEU A 109 1.61 -19.57 -0.19
CA LEU A 109 1.97 -18.98 -1.47
C LEU A 109 2.62 -20.03 -2.38
N ALA A 110 3.55 -20.82 -1.83
CA ALA A 110 4.21 -21.89 -2.58
C ALA A 110 3.21 -22.94 -3.08
N ASP A 111 2.28 -23.36 -2.23
CA ASP A 111 1.23 -24.33 -2.59
C ASP A 111 0.28 -23.78 -3.66
N ARG A 112 -0.04 -22.49 -3.59
CA ARG A 112 -0.87 -21.83 -4.60
C ARG A 112 -0.17 -21.77 -5.96
N LEU A 113 1.08 -21.35 -6.01
CA LEU A 113 1.85 -21.32 -7.26
C LEU A 113 2.06 -22.72 -7.85
N ALA A 114 2.29 -23.72 -6.99
CA ALA A 114 2.39 -25.11 -7.41
C ALA A 114 1.06 -25.65 -7.97
N ARG A 115 -0.09 -25.27 -7.40
CA ARG A 115 -1.42 -25.58 -7.95
C ARG A 115 -1.63 -24.91 -9.30
N ALA A 116 -1.41 -23.60 -9.40
CA ALA A 116 -1.53 -22.87 -10.67
C ALA A 116 -0.67 -23.51 -11.78
N ARG A 117 0.57 -23.89 -11.45
CA ARG A 117 1.45 -24.61 -12.37
C ARG A 117 0.93 -25.98 -12.78
N ARG A 118 0.41 -26.78 -11.84
CA ARG A 118 -0.16 -28.12 -12.12
C ARG A 118 -1.40 -28.04 -12.99
N ASP A 119 -2.24 -27.04 -12.74
CA ASP A 119 -3.53 -26.86 -13.41
C ASP A 119 -3.38 -26.07 -14.72
N GLY A 120 -2.15 -25.66 -15.08
CA GLY A 120 -1.87 -24.87 -16.28
C GLY A 120 -2.49 -23.47 -16.25
N ARG A 121 -2.80 -22.95 -15.06
CA ARG A 121 -3.43 -21.64 -14.89
C ARG A 121 -2.38 -20.55 -14.91
N ALA A 122 -2.70 -19.44 -15.58
CA ALA A 122 -1.87 -18.25 -15.55
C ALA A 122 -1.96 -17.57 -14.18
N VAL A 123 -0.90 -16.85 -13.80
CA VAL A 123 -0.93 -15.94 -12.65
C VAL A 123 -0.95 -14.50 -13.14
N LEU A 124 -1.91 -13.74 -12.64
CA LEU A 124 -2.02 -12.31 -12.84
C LEU A 124 -1.47 -11.59 -11.60
N LEU A 125 -0.32 -10.95 -11.74
CA LEU A 125 0.27 -10.12 -10.71
C LEU A 125 -0.20 -8.68 -10.89
N LEU A 126 -1.02 -8.21 -9.96
CA LEU A 126 -1.51 -6.84 -9.90
C LEU A 126 -0.61 -6.06 -8.95
N ILE A 127 -0.03 -4.96 -9.40
CA ILE A 127 0.97 -4.18 -8.65
C ILE A 127 0.36 -2.83 -8.33
N GLU A 128 0.10 -2.57 -7.05
CA GLU A 128 -0.42 -1.29 -6.59
C GLU A 128 0.67 -0.20 -6.59
N PRO A 129 0.29 1.08 -6.51
CA PRO A 129 1.26 2.15 -6.29
C PRO A 129 2.03 1.89 -4.99
N GLY A 130 3.36 1.87 -5.05
CA GLY A 130 4.22 1.54 -3.90
C GLY A 130 4.37 0.03 -3.65
N GLY A 131 3.72 -0.83 -4.44
CA GLY A 131 3.85 -2.29 -4.37
C GLY A 131 5.00 -2.86 -5.21
N GLU A 132 5.80 -2.02 -5.86
CA GLU A 132 6.90 -2.46 -6.73
C GLU A 132 7.95 -3.29 -6.01
N ASP A 133 8.32 -2.90 -4.78
CA ASP A 133 9.30 -3.63 -3.97
C ASP A 133 8.78 -5.01 -3.58
N THR A 134 7.49 -5.09 -3.25
CA THR A 134 6.79 -6.35 -2.95
C THR A 134 6.71 -7.25 -4.19
N ALA A 135 6.38 -6.67 -5.36
CA ALA A 135 6.37 -7.39 -6.63
C ALA A 135 7.76 -7.93 -6.98
N PHE A 136 8.80 -7.12 -6.74
CA PHE A 136 10.19 -7.52 -6.93
C PHE A 136 10.60 -8.65 -5.98
N ALA A 137 10.24 -8.57 -4.69
CA ALA A 137 10.49 -9.62 -3.71
C ALA A 137 9.80 -10.96 -4.06
N LEU A 138 8.69 -10.90 -4.80
CA LEU A 138 7.96 -12.07 -5.29
C LEU A 138 8.61 -12.72 -6.52
N GLU A 139 9.40 -11.99 -7.33
CA GLU A 139 9.99 -12.51 -8.57
C GLU A 139 10.82 -13.80 -8.39
N PRO A 140 11.70 -13.93 -7.38
CA PRO A 140 12.46 -15.17 -7.16
C PRO A 140 11.55 -16.37 -6.86
N VAL A 141 10.46 -16.15 -6.12
CA VAL A 141 9.49 -17.19 -5.77
C VAL A 141 8.73 -17.63 -7.02
N LEU A 142 8.30 -16.67 -7.85
CA LEU A 142 7.65 -16.93 -9.13
C LEU A 142 8.59 -17.62 -10.13
N ALA A 143 9.87 -17.23 -10.18
CA ALA A 143 10.84 -17.88 -11.07
C ALA A 143 11.11 -19.34 -10.66
N ALA A 144 11.15 -19.61 -9.35
CA ALA A 144 11.42 -20.96 -8.84
C ALA A 144 10.19 -21.88 -8.91
N ARG A 145 9.00 -21.35 -8.60
CA ARG A 145 7.80 -22.15 -8.32
C ARG A 145 6.55 -21.70 -9.09
N GLY A 146 6.61 -20.57 -9.79
CA GLY A 146 5.50 -19.99 -10.51
C GLY A 146 5.05 -20.79 -11.73
N PRO A 147 3.87 -20.46 -12.27
CA PRO A 147 3.36 -21.06 -13.49
C PRO A 147 4.17 -20.60 -14.71
N GLN A 148 3.93 -21.25 -15.86
CA GLN A 148 4.61 -20.89 -17.12
C GLN A 148 4.20 -19.52 -17.64
N GLU A 149 2.98 -19.07 -17.32
CA GLU A 149 2.47 -17.78 -17.76
C GLU A 149 2.17 -16.87 -16.57
N ILE A 150 2.94 -15.79 -16.49
CA ILE A 150 2.77 -14.73 -15.51
C ILE A 150 2.57 -13.43 -16.28
N ARG A 151 1.47 -12.73 -15.98
CA ARG A 151 1.17 -11.40 -16.52
C ARG A 151 1.22 -10.40 -15.39
N GLN A 152 1.97 -9.31 -15.58
CA GLN A 152 2.03 -8.23 -14.60
C GLN A 152 1.21 -7.03 -15.09
N VAL A 153 0.41 -6.45 -14.21
CA VAL A 153 -0.38 -5.24 -14.45
C VAL A 153 -0.10 -4.25 -13.32
N ARG A 154 0.31 -3.03 -13.67
CA ARG A 154 0.46 -1.95 -12.70
C ARG A 154 -0.85 -1.19 -12.57
N LEU A 155 -1.36 -1.10 -11.35
CA LEU A 155 -2.58 -0.40 -10.98
C LEU A 155 -2.22 1.08 -10.73
N ASP A 156 -2.11 1.87 -11.79
CA ASP A 156 -1.98 3.32 -11.65
C ASP A 156 -3.35 4.04 -11.67
N ARG A 157 -3.35 5.36 -11.47
CA ARG A 157 -4.58 6.18 -11.54
C ARG A 157 -5.25 6.15 -12.92
N ALA A 158 -4.54 5.76 -13.98
CA ALA A 158 -5.11 5.62 -15.32
C ALA A 158 -5.70 4.21 -15.55
N CYS A 159 -5.23 3.21 -14.80
CA CYS A 159 -5.72 1.84 -14.76
C CYS A 159 -6.81 1.63 -13.70
N SER A 160 -7.67 2.63 -13.45
CA SER A 160 -8.79 2.48 -12.51
C SER A 160 -9.82 1.47 -13.05
N PHE A 161 -9.61 0.19 -12.70
CA PHE A 161 -10.54 -0.93 -12.94
C PHE A 161 -11.98 -0.63 -12.47
N ALA A 162 -12.13 0.30 -11.53
CA ALA A 162 -13.41 0.72 -10.96
C ALA A 162 -14.23 1.65 -11.87
N GLU A 163 -13.62 2.38 -12.82
CA GLU A 163 -14.35 3.42 -13.56
C GLU A 163 -14.62 3.05 -15.01
N ARG A 164 -13.72 2.30 -15.69
CA ARG A 164 -13.87 1.98 -17.12
C ARG A 164 -13.16 0.68 -17.54
N PRO A 165 -13.89 -0.44 -17.76
CA PRO A 165 -13.30 -1.74 -18.12
C PRO A 165 -12.67 -1.79 -19.51
N ASP A 166 -13.03 -0.86 -20.40
CA ASP A 166 -12.45 -0.68 -21.73
C ASP A 166 -11.02 -0.11 -21.69
N LEU A 167 -10.70 0.70 -20.67
CA LEU A 167 -9.36 1.25 -20.48
C LEU A 167 -8.37 0.27 -19.85
N ALA A 168 -8.86 -0.80 -19.19
CA ALA A 168 -8.01 -1.85 -18.65
C ALA A 168 -7.18 -2.56 -19.72
N ALA A 169 -7.67 -2.60 -20.96
CA ALA A 169 -6.95 -3.16 -22.12
C ALA A 169 -5.70 -2.35 -22.52
N ALA A 170 -5.61 -1.08 -22.11
CA ALA A 170 -4.47 -0.19 -22.40
C ALA A 170 -3.41 -0.20 -21.29
N CYS A 171 -3.64 -0.90 -20.18
CA CYS A 171 -2.65 -1.03 -19.11
C CYS A 171 -1.45 -1.82 -19.64
N ARG A 172 -0.23 -1.29 -19.42
CA ARG A 172 1.01 -1.93 -19.88
C ARG A 172 1.17 -3.28 -19.20
N THR A 173 0.75 -4.35 -19.88
CA THR A 173 1.02 -5.71 -19.47
C THR A 173 2.48 -6.03 -19.81
N ARG A 174 3.34 -6.18 -18.81
CA ARG A 174 4.69 -6.72 -19.04
C ARG A 174 4.61 -8.25 -18.94
N ARG A 175 5.08 -8.95 -19.97
CA ARG A 175 5.22 -10.41 -19.93
C ARG A 175 6.58 -10.71 -19.30
N THR A 176 6.59 -11.33 -18.13
CA THR A 176 7.81 -11.85 -17.50
C THR A 176 8.35 -12.98 -18.37
N GLY A 177 9.24 -12.62 -19.29
CA GLY A 177 9.71 -13.48 -20.38
C GLY A 177 10.36 -12.70 -21.53
N ASP A 178 9.97 -11.43 -21.72
CA ASP A 178 10.71 -10.51 -22.59
C ASP A 178 11.98 -10.04 -21.86
N ARG A 179 13.04 -10.84 -21.97
CA ARG A 179 14.39 -10.33 -21.74
C ARG A 179 14.61 -9.22 -22.75
N GLU A 180 14.63 -8.00 -22.24
CA GLU A 180 15.00 -6.79 -22.95
C GLU A 180 16.31 -7.02 -23.71
N GLY A 181 16.17 -7.13 -25.04
CA GLY A 181 17.27 -7.13 -25.97
C GLY A 181 18.02 -5.81 -25.88
N ARG A 182 19.22 -5.91 -25.31
CA ARG A 182 20.37 -5.03 -25.46
C ARG A 182 20.39 -4.28 -26.82
N PRO A 183 20.62 -2.96 -26.83
CA PRO A 183 21.62 -2.37 -27.70
C PRO A 183 23.02 -2.49 -27.07
#